data_AF-A0A7J4KF84-F1
#
_entry.id   AF-A0A7J4KF84-F1
#
_cell.length_a   1.000
_cell.length_b   1.000
_cell.length_c   1.000
_cell.angle_alpha   90.00
_cell.angle_beta   90.00
_cell.angle_gamma   90.00
#
_symmetry.space_group_name_H-M   'P 1'
#
loop_
_entity.id
_entity.type
_entity.pdbx_description
1 polymer ?
#
loop_
_entity_poly.entity_id
_entity_poly.type
_entity_poly.pdbx_seq_one_letter_code
_entity_poly.pdbx_strand_id
1 'polypeptide(L)' 'DDSPETINSSPYDNGWLVEVEIKDKAEVNTLLDAAEYKKA' A
#
# COMPACT_ATOMS: atom_id res chain seq x y z
N ASP A 1 1.33 -1.22 -21.09
CA ASP A 1 2.56 -0.49 -20.79
C ASP A 1 3.29 -1.34 -19.77
N ASP A 2 4.33 -2.04 -20.20
CA ASP A 2 5.04 -3.03 -19.38
C ASP A 2 6.17 -2.34 -18.60
N SER A 3 5.82 -1.27 -17.86
CA SER A 3 6.76 -0.35 -17.20
C SER A 3 6.82 -0.59 -15.68
N PRO A 4 7.55 -1.63 -15.20
CA PRO A 4 7.68 -1.93 -13.77
C PRO A 4 8.34 -0.81 -12.96
N GLU A 5 9.14 0.04 -13.59
CA GLU A 5 9.77 1.23 -13.00
C GLU A 5 8.76 2.25 -12.46
N THR A 6 7.50 2.17 -12.89
CA THR A 6 6.40 2.99 -12.37
C THR A 6 6.22 2.81 -10.86
N ILE A 7 6.44 1.59 -10.35
CA ILE A 7 6.38 1.29 -8.91
C ILE A 7 7.39 2.14 -8.13
N ASN A 8 8.58 2.37 -8.70
CA ASN A 8 9.61 3.18 -8.05
C ASN A 8 9.30 4.68 -8.12
N SER A 9 8.73 5.15 -9.25
CA SER A 9 8.55 6.57 -9.53
C SER A 9 7.25 7.15 -8.98
N SER A 10 6.20 6.33 -8.84
CA SER A 10 4.88 6.71 -8.33
C SER A 10 4.29 5.59 -7.45
N PRO A 11 4.95 5.26 -6.32
CA PRO A 11 4.59 4.12 -5.48
C PRO A 11 3.19 4.21 -4.85
N TYR A 12 2.64 5.43 -4.74
CA TYR A 12 1.35 5.69 -4.10
C TYR A 12 0.23 6.09 -5.08
N ASP A 13 0.55 6.28 -6.37
CA ASP A 13 -0.44 6.61 -7.40
C ASP A 13 -0.50 5.50 -8.47
N ASN A 14 0.24 5.64 -9.57
CA ASN A 14 0.12 4.75 -10.72
C ASN A 14 0.83 3.41 -10.51
N GLY A 15 1.68 3.29 -9.48
CA GLY A 15 2.45 2.10 -9.15
C GLY A 15 1.76 1.12 -8.18
N TRP A 16 0.44 1.20 -8.01
CA TRP A 16 -0.31 0.26 -7.15
C TRP A 16 -0.18 -1.19 -7.67
N LEU A 17 -0.08 -2.15 -6.75
CA LEU A 17 0.14 -3.56 -7.10
C LEU A 17 -1.17 -4.32 -7.30
N VAL A 18 -2.11 -4.15 -6.37
CA VAL A 18 -3.39 -4.85 -6.36
C VAL A 18 -4.44 -4.03 -5.59
N GLU A 19 -5.69 -4.14 -5.99
CA GLU A 19 -6.86 -3.67 -5.25
C GLU A 19 -7.60 -4.88 -4.67
N VAL A 20 -7.98 -4.83 -3.40
CA VAL A 20 -8.59 -5.95 -2.68
C VAL A 20 -9.83 -5.47 -1.93
N GLU A 21 -10.91 -6.26 -1.99
CA GLU A 21 -12.11 -6.02 -1.21
C GLU A 21 -11.91 -6.44 0.26
N ILE A 22 -12.12 -5.50 1.19
CA ILE A 22 -12.01 -5.75 2.63
C ILE A 22 -13.29 -6.44 3.13
N LYS A 23 -13.15 -7.69 3.57
CA LYS A 23 -14.26 -8.48 4.13
C LYS A 23 -14.60 -8.10 5.57
N ASP A 24 -13.58 -7.85 6.39
CA ASP A 24 -13.73 -7.38 7.77
C ASP A 24 -12.94 -6.08 7.97
N LYS A 25 -13.65 -4.99 8.26
CA LYS A 25 -13.04 -3.67 8.45
C LYS A 25 -12.19 -3.59 9.73
N ALA A 26 -12.42 -4.47 10.70
CA ALA A 26 -11.65 -4.48 11.93
C ALA A 26 -10.18 -4.86 11.71
N GLU A 27 -9.87 -5.60 10.64
CA GLU A 27 -8.49 -5.99 10.29
C GLU A 27 -7.56 -4.78 10.08
N VAL A 28 -8.10 -3.65 9.58
CA VAL A 28 -7.35 -2.39 9.38
C VAL A 28 -6.75 -1.86 10.69
N ASN A 29 -7.42 -2.10 11.83
CA ASN A 29 -6.95 -1.64 13.14
C ASN A 29 -5.71 -2.39 13.65
N THR A 30 -5.33 -3.48 13.00
CA THR A 30 -4.15 -4.29 13.37
C THR A 30 -2.90 -3.90 12.59
N LEU A 31 -3.05 -3.05 11.57
CA LEU A 31 -1.96 -2.54 10.75
C LEU A 31 -1.23 -1.40 11.47
N LEU A 32 0.04 -1.20 11.14
CA LEU A 32 0.83 -0.08 11.66
C LEU A 32 0.34 1.25 11.09
N ASP A 33 0.31 2.28 11.92
CA ASP A 33 0.19 3.65 11.43
C ASP A 33 1.51 4.15 10.81
N ALA A 34 1.47 5.32 10.17
CA ALA A 34 2.64 5.89 9.48
C ALA A 34 3.81 6.22 10.44
N ALA A 35 3.52 6.60 11.69
CA ALA A 35 4.53 6.93 12.68
C ALA A 35 5.18 5.67 13.28
N GLU A 36 4.41 4.61 13.49
CA GLU A 36 4.88 3.30 13.90
C GLU A 36 5.76 2.66 12.84
N TYR A 37 5.32 2.69 11.57
CA TYR A 37 6.10 2.16 10.46
C TYR A 37 7.46 2.88 10.29
N LYS A 38 7.49 4.21 10.45
CA LYS A 38 8.74 4.99 10.31
C LYS A 38 9.77 4.71 11.41
N LYS A 39 9.35 4.19 12.57
CA LYS A 39 10.26 3.87 13.69
C LYS A 39 10.94 2.51 13.53
N ALA A 40 10.40 1.64 12.68
CA ALA A 40 10.87 0.27 12.46
C ALA A 40 12.15 0.20 11.62
#